data_AF-A0A1B6FQG4-F1
#
_entry.id   AF-A0A1B6FQG4-F1
#
_cell.length_a   1.000
_cell.length_b   1.000
_cell.length_c   1.000
_cell.angle_alpha   90.00
_cell.angle_beta   90.00
_cell.angle_gamma   90.00
#
_symmetry.space_group_name_H-M   'P 1'
#
loop_
_entity.id
_entity.type
_entity.pdbx_description
1 polymer ?
#
loop_
_entity_poly.entity_id
_entity_poly.type
_entity_poly.pdbx_seq_one_letter_code
_entity_poly.pdbx_strand_id
1 'polypeptide(L)'
;LQKPITFIDLKKVNSVVVACCYLHNYLRRTIPQRYSPKDWLDLDDDEVGVSKPGPRTSDHMALQVRQTDRPMASAKEVRNKFVHYFSNKGKVEWQDRYIS
;
A
#
# COMPACT_ATOMS: atom_id res chain seq x y z
N LEU A 1 10.07 -23.03 -1.68
CA LEU A 1 11.40 -22.40 -1.82
C LEU A 1 11.21 -21.04 -2.49
N GLN A 2 11.45 -19.93 -1.78
CA GLN A 2 11.43 -18.59 -2.40
C GLN A 2 12.52 -18.54 -3.47
N LYS A 3 12.18 -18.11 -4.69
CA LYS A 3 13.18 -17.85 -5.72
C LYS A 3 14.09 -16.75 -5.17
N PRO A 4 15.42 -16.95 -5.14
CA PRO A 4 16.34 -15.89 -4.76
C PRO A 4 16.12 -14.73 -5.73
N ILE A 5 15.92 -13.53 -5.19
CA ILE A 5 15.97 -12.30 -5.97
C ILE A 5 17.32 -12.33 -6.68
N THR A 6 17.30 -12.34 -8.01
CA THR A 6 18.50 -12.28 -8.86
C THR A 6 19.37 -11.12 -8.40
N PHE A 7 20.69 -11.21 -8.59
CA PHE A 7 21.66 -10.17 -8.20
C PHE A 7 21.25 -8.80 -8.79
N ILE A 8 20.47 -8.06 -8.02
CA ILE A 8 20.07 -6.69 -8.30
C ILE A 8 21.22 -5.82 -7.81
N ASP A 9 21.73 -4.97 -8.71
CA ASP A 9 22.66 -3.93 -8.31
C ASP A 9 21.92 -2.90 -7.45
N LEU A 10 22.07 -3.05 -6.13
CA LEU A 10 21.44 -2.20 -5.14
C LEU A 10 21.82 -0.73 -5.30
N LYS A 11 23.01 -0.42 -5.83
CA LYS A 11 23.43 0.98 -6.05
C LYS A 11 22.62 1.63 -7.16
N LYS A 12 22.36 0.89 -8.25
CA LYS A 12 21.51 1.37 -9.34
C LYS A 12 20.07 1.54 -8.88
N VAL A 13 19.53 0.56 -8.16
CA VAL A 13 18.17 0.66 -7.60
C VAL A 13 18.06 1.86 -6.67
N ASN A 14 19.02 2.03 -5.75
CA ASN A 14 19.01 3.17 -4.84
C ASN A 14 19.05 4.51 -5.60
N SER A 15 19.89 4.61 -6.64
CA SER A 15 19.99 5.83 -7.45
C SER A 15 18.67 6.17 -8.14
N VAL A 16 18.00 5.17 -8.72
CA VAL A 16 16.68 5.35 -9.37
C VAL A 16 15.63 5.75 -8.35
N VAL A 17 15.54 5.04 -7.22
CA VAL A 17 14.56 5.33 -6.15
C VAL A 17 14.75 6.76 -5.65
N VAL A 18 15.99 7.15 -5.33
CA VAL A 18 16.31 8.49 -4.84
C VAL A 18 15.98 9.56 -5.88
N ALA A 19 16.32 9.35 -7.16
CA ALA A 19 15.98 10.28 -8.23
C ALA A 19 14.45 10.46 -8.38
N CYS A 20 13.68 9.36 -8.31
CA CYS A 20 12.21 9.42 -8.33
C CYS A 20 11.67 10.19 -7.12
N CYS A 21 12.21 9.98 -5.91
CA CYS A 21 11.82 10.73 -4.72
C CYS A 21 12.10 12.23 -4.87
N TYR A 22 13.28 12.61 -5.37
CA TYR A 22 13.61 14.01 -5.63
C TYR A 22 12.67 14.64 -6.64
N LEU A 23 12.41 13.96 -7.76
CA LEU A 23 11.48 14.45 -8.78
C LEU A 23 10.07 14.61 -8.23
N HIS A 24 9.55 13.60 -7.52
CA HIS A 24 8.24 13.64 -6.88
C HIS A 24 8.12 14.82 -5.91
N ASN A 25 9.11 15.01 -5.05
CA ASN A 25 9.14 16.12 -4.09
C ASN A 25 9.21 17.48 -4.79
N TYR A 26 10.03 17.58 -5.85
CA TYR A 26 10.11 18.79 -6.65
C TYR A 26 8.78 19.13 -7.33
N LEU A 27 8.11 18.16 -7.96
CA LEU A 27 6.84 18.35 -8.66
C LEU A 27 5.70 18.67 -7.69
N ARG A 28 5.62 17.99 -6.53
CA ARG A 28 4.66 18.34 -5.48
C ARG A 28 4.86 19.76 -4.95
N ARG A 29 6.11 20.25 -4.87
CA ARG A 29 6.39 21.61 -4.41
C ARG A 29 6.08 22.67 -5.47
N THR A 30 6.38 22.39 -6.74
CA THR A 30 6.31 23.40 -7.82
C THR A 30 4.95 23.47 -8.49
N ILE A 31 4.28 22.34 -8.69
CA ILE A 31 3.00 22.25 -9.37
C ILE A 31 2.03 21.30 -8.65
N PRO A 32 1.76 21.49 -7.34
CA PRO A 32 0.96 20.57 -6.53
C PRO A 32 -0.40 20.27 -7.14
N GLN A 33 -1.11 21.31 -7.59
CA GLN A 33 -2.46 21.20 -8.15
C GLN A 33 -2.54 20.54 -9.53
N ARG A 34 -1.40 20.29 -10.21
CA ARG A 34 -1.37 19.58 -11.49
C ARG A 34 -0.76 18.19 -11.37
N TYR A 35 0.24 18.04 -10.51
CA TYR A 35 0.94 16.79 -10.34
C TYR A 35 0.25 15.83 -9.37
N SER A 36 -0.31 16.35 -8.27
CA SER A 36 -0.96 15.54 -7.24
C SER A 36 -2.05 16.35 -6.51
N PRO A 37 -3.19 16.64 -7.17
CA PRO A 37 -4.31 17.33 -6.53
C PRO A 37 -4.78 16.57 -5.29
N LYS A 38 -5.19 17.30 -4.25
CA LYS A 38 -5.61 16.70 -2.97
C LYS A 38 -6.78 15.72 -3.14
N ASP A 39 -7.70 16.05 -4.05
CA ASP A 39 -8.91 15.28 -4.27
C ASP A 39 -8.71 14.10 -5.23
N TRP A 40 -7.47 13.80 -5.65
CA TRP A 40 -7.15 12.68 -6.55
C TRP A 40 -6.59 11.46 -5.83
N LEU A 41 -6.25 11.61 -4.56
CA LEU A 41 -5.68 10.57 -3.72
C LEU A 41 -6.67 10.14 -2.66
N ASP A 42 -6.52 8.91 -2.19
CA ASP A 42 -7.15 8.48 -0.95
C ASP A 42 -6.55 9.30 0.20
N LEU A 43 -7.41 9.81 1.09
CA LEU A 43 -7.02 10.59 2.26
C LEU A 43 -7.54 9.91 3.52
N ASP A 44 -6.61 9.48 4.36
CA ASP A 44 -6.89 8.89 5.67
C ASP A 44 -6.86 9.99 6.74
N ASP A 45 -7.92 10.06 7.55
CA ASP A 45 -8.01 10.91 8.74
C ASP A 45 -7.91 10.01 9.96
N ASP A 46 -6.69 9.80 10.44
CA ASP A 46 -6.39 8.93 11.57
C ASP A 46 -6.93 9.47 12.90
N GLU A 47 -7.29 10.76 12.98
CA GLU A 47 -7.92 11.33 14.18
C GLU A 47 -9.37 10.89 14.31
N VAL A 48 -10.09 10.87 13.20
CA VAL A 48 -11.50 10.50 13.15
C VAL A 48 -11.70 9.01 12.81
N GLY A 49 -10.70 8.35 12.23
CA GLY A 49 -10.79 6.98 11.75
C GLY A 49 -11.55 6.87 10.42
N VAL A 50 -11.44 7.87 9.55
CA VAL A 50 -12.20 7.93 8.30
C VAL A 50 -11.27 8.00 7.10
N SER A 51 -11.45 7.05 6.16
CA SER A 51 -10.82 7.10 4.84
C SER A 51 -11.74 7.76 3.82
N LYS A 52 -11.25 8.79 3.14
CA LYS A 52 -11.90 9.46 2.01
C LYS A 52 -11.30 8.93 0.71
N PRO A 53 -12.04 8.17 -0.10
CA PRO A 53 -11.50 7.64 -1.35
C PRO A 53 -11.31 8.77 -2.38
N GLY A 54 -10.22 8.68 -3.13
CA GLY A 54 -10.00 9.46 -4.34
C GLY A 54 -10.87 8.96 -5.52
N PRO A 55 -10.80 9.62 -6.68
CA PRO A 55 -11.60 9.31 -7.85
C PRO A 55 -11.21 7.93 -8.38
N ARG A 56 -12.17 7.02 -8.44
CA ARG A 56 -11.99 5.68 -9.02
C ARG A 56 -12.53 5.70 -10.45
N THR A 57 -11.80 5.13 -11.40
CA THR A 57 -12.21 5.10 -12.82
C THR A 57 -13.33 4.09 -13.14
N SER A 58 -13.93 3.46 -12.13
CA SER A 58 -15.10 2.59 -12.25
C SER A 58 -15.54 2.15 -10.86
N ASP A 59 -16.85 2.05 -10.62
CA ASP A 59 -17.39 1.23 -9.53
C ASP A 59 -16.91 -0.19 -9.74
N HIS A 60 -15.93 -0.61 -8.95
CA HIS A 60 -15.34 -1.95 -8.92
C HIS A 60 -15.14 -2.56 -10.32
N MET A 61 -13.93 -2.44 -10.88
CA MET A 61 -13.44 -3.49 -11.79
C MET A 61 -13.64 -4.80 -11.01
N ALA A 62 -14.68 -5.55 -11.32
CA ALA A 62 -14.95 -6.84 -10.74
C ALA A 62 -13.81 -7.73 -11.20
N LEU A 63 -12.69 -7.67 -10.48
CA LEU A 63 -11.52 -8.49 -10.73
C LEU A 63 -12.05 -9.91 -10.68
N GLN A 64 -12.05 -10.58 -11.84
CA GLN A 64 -12.51 -11.95 -11.89
C GLN A 64 -11.71 -12.73 -10.87
N VAL A 65 -12.41 -13.29 -9.90
CA VAL A 65 -11.80 -14.16 -8.91
C VAL A 65 -11.18 -15.29 -9.70
N ARG A 66 -9.85 -15.34 -9.72
CA ARG A 66 -9.12 -16.42 -10.36
C ARG A 66 -9.55 -17.72 -9.68
N GLN A 67 -10.30 -18.56 -10.40
CA GLN A 67 -10.87 -19.80 -9.88
C GLN A 67 -9.82 -20.91 -9.60
N THR A 68 -8.53 -20.62 -9.75
CA THR A 68 -7.47 -21.64 -9.65
C THR A 68 -6.72 -21.57 -8.33
N ASP A 69 -6.64 -22.74 -7.71
CA ASP A 69 -5.87 -23.18 -6.55
C ASP A 69 -6.15 -22.49 -5.22
N ARG A 70 -6.71 -23.28 -4.30
CA ARG A 70 -6.76 -22.94 -2.87
C ARG A 70 -5.35 -22.54 -2.43
N PRO A 71 -5.16 -21.40 -1.74
CA PRO A 71 -3.85 -21.03 -1.24
C PRO A 71 -3.29 -22.16 -0.38
N MET A 72 -2.01 -22.49 -0.58
CA MET A 72 -1.31 -23.53 0.16
C MET A 72 -1.53 -23.35 1.67
N ALA A 73 -1.61 -24.46 2.42
CA ALA A 73 -1.80 -24.41 3.88
C ALA A 73 -0.78 -23.49 4.56
N SER A 74 0.49 -23.54 4.15
CA SER A 74 1.55 -22.66 4.64
C SER A 74 1.30 -21.17 4.39
N ALA A 75 0.68 -20.80 3.26
CA ALA A 75 0.33 -19.41 2.99
C ALA A 75 -0.78 -18.92 3.94
N LYS A 76 -1.76 -19.79 4.26
CA LYS A 76 -2.79 -19.48 5.26
C LYS A 76 -2.20 -19.31 6.66
N GLU A 77 -1.25 -20.17 7.04
CA GLU A 77 -0.54 -20.06 8.31
C GLU A 77 0.24 -18.75 8.42
N VAL A 78 0.99 -18.37 7.39
CA VAL A 78 1.73 -17.10 7.35
C VAL A 78 0.76 -15.92 7.47
N ARG A 79 -0.35 -15.91 6.71
CA ARG A 79 -1.39 -14.88 6.83
C ARG A 79 -1.92 -14.79 8.26
N ASN A 80 -2.27 -15.92 8.87
CA ASN A 80 -2.83 -15.94 10.22
C ASN A 80 -1.81 -15.45 11.26
N LYS A 81 -0.51 -15.74 11.09
CA LYS A 81 0.56 -15.21 11.95
C LYS A 81 0.64 -13.69 11.88
N PHE A 82 0.59 -13.11 10.68
CA PHE A 82 0.61 -11.66 10.52
C PHE A 82 -0.65 -11.00 11.07
N VAL A 83 -1.84 -11.56 10.80
CA VAL A 83 -3.10 -11.07 11.38
C VAL A 83 -3.01 -11.06 12.90
N HIS A 84 -2.59 -12.17 13.51
CA HIS A 84 -2.47 -12.23 14.96
C HIS A 84 -1.47 -11.21 15.51
N TYR A 85 -0.33 -10.99 14.85
CA TYR A 85 0.65 -10.00 15.28
C TYR A 85 0.09 -8.57 15.20
N PHE A 86 -0.42 -8.15 14.03
CA PHE A 86 -0.87 -6.78 13.80
C PHE A 86 -2.20 -6.44 14.46
N SER A 87 -3.01 -7.43 14.86
CA SER A 87 -4.20 -7.20 15.68
C SER A 87 -3.91 -7.17 17.19
N ASN A 88 -2.71 -7.57 17.61
CA ASN A 88 -2.34 -7.64 19.03
C ASN A 88 -1.03 -6.89 19.30
N LYS A 89 0.10 -7.59 19.35
CA LYS A 89 1.40 -7.03 19.77
C LYS A 89 1.90 -5.89 18.88
N GLY A 90 1.59 -5.94 17.59
CA GLY A 90 1.94 -4.92 16.60
C GLY A 90 0.78 -3.96 16.29
N LYS A 91 -0.26 -3.94 17.12
CA LYS A 91 -1.40 -3.03 16.97
C LYS A 91 -0.94 -1.60 17.26
N VAL A 92 -1.48 -0.64 16.52
CA VAL A 92 -1.21 0.79 16.69
C VAL A 92 -2.48 1.53 17.12
N GLU A 93 -2.31 2.61 17.87
CA GLU A 93 -3.41 3.33 18.56
C GLU A 93 -4.54 3.79 17.64
N TRP A 94 -4.22 4.20 16.41
CA TRP A 94 -5.22 4.67 15.46
C TRP A 94 -6.06 3.56 14.84
N GLN A 95 -5.64 2.29 14.90
CA GLN A 95 -6.37 1.19 14.25
C GLN A 95 -7.78 1.00 14.80
N ASP A 96 -7.98 1.21 16.10
CA ASP A 96 -9.30 1.08 16.72
C ASP A 96 -10.31 2.12 16.22
N ARG A 97 -9.83 3.25 15.71
CA ARG A 97 -10.68 4.32 15.18
C ARG A 97 -11.32 3.92 13.85
N TYR A 98 -10.72 2.98 13.13
CA TYR A 98 -11.22 2.45 11.85
C TYR A 98 -12.09 1.19 11.99
N ILE A 99 -12.28 0.68 13.21
CA ILE A 99 -13.10 -0.50 13.48
C ILE A 99 -14.48 0.00 13.93
N SER A 100 -15.47 -0.07 13.04
CA SER A 100 -16.89 0.18 13.35
C SER A 100 -17.55 -1.03 14.00
#